data_AF-A0A6J7LGA2-F1
#
_entry.id   AF-A0A6J7LGA2-F1
#
_cell.length_a   1.000
_cell.length_b   1.000
_cell.length_c   1.000
_cell.angle_alpha   90.00
_cell.angle_beta   90.00
_cell.angle_gamma   90.00
#
_symmetry.space_group_name_H-M   'P 1'
#
loop_
_entity.id
_entity.type
_entity.pdbx_description
1 polymer ?
#
loop_
_entity_poly.entity_id
_entity_poly.type
_entity_poly.pdbx_seq_one_letter_code
_entity_poly.pdbx_strand_id
1 'polypeptide(L)'
;MIATGFAYDLTLRIGQGQAMANLLPKIRDLRRNGAAAVDLCYVAMGAVDAYFEASLKEWDLAAGGLIATEAGAKISGKGGGTPDGELVLCAGPTLHAALLPLL
;
A
#
# COMPACT_ATOMS: atom_id res chain seq x y z
N MET A 1 9.67 -3.42 6.43
CA MET A 1 8.35 -3.55 7.05
C MET A 1 7.34 -2.92 6.14
N ILE A 2 6.29 -3.67 5.77
CA ILE A 2 5.23 -3.19 4.87
C ILE A 2 3.94 -3.01 5.67
N ALA A 3 3.23 -1.90 5.46
CA ALA A 3 1.91 -1.66 6.03
C ALA A 3 0.79 -2.06 5.06
N THR A 4 -0.37 -2.45 5.59
CA THR A 4 -1.57 -2.75 4.81
C THR A 4 -2.84 -2.57 5.66
N GLY A 5 -3.99 -2.60 4.99
CA GLY A 5 -5.30 -2.75 5.62
C GLY A 5 -6.16 -3.78 4.89
N PHE A 6 -7.39 -3.98 5.38
CA PHE A 6 -8.29 -5.03 4.93
C PHE A 6 -9.63 -4.44 4.56
N ALA A 7 -10.11 -4.80 3.37
CA ALA A 7 -11.44 -4.42 2.91
C ALA A 7 -12.53 -4.93 3.86
N TYR A 8 -13.68 -4.27 3.93
CA TYR A 8 -14.85 -4.84 4.62
C TYR A 8 -15.50 -5.97 3.80
N ASP A 9 -15.36 -5.93 2.48
CA ASP A 9 -15.84 -6.99 1.60
C ASP A 9 -15.03 -8.29 1.80
N LEU A 10 -15.73 -9.42 1.86
CA LEU A 10 -15.11 -10.73 2.10
C LEU A 10 -14.30 -11.20 0.88
N THR A 11 -14.81 -10.99 -0.33
CA THR A 11 -14.19 -11.44 -1.57
C THR A 11 -12.85 -10.73 -1.78
N LEU A 12 -12.83 -9.42 -1.56
CA LEU A 12 -11.59 -8.63 -1.61
C LEU A 12 -10.59 -9.07 -0.54
N ARG A 13 -11.06 -9.33 0.69
CA ARG A 13 -10.18 -9.81 1.78
C ARG A 13 -9.52 -11.15 1.48
N ILE A 14 -10.22 -12.07 0.80
CA ILE A 14 -9.63 -13.35 0.39
C ILE A 14 -8.46 -13.10 -0.59
N GLY A 15 -8.66 -12.22 -1.58
CA GLY A 15 -7.60 -11.81 -2.50
C GLY A 15 -6.41 -11.15 -1.79
N GLN A 16 -6.67 -10.25 -0.84
CA GLN A 16 -5.62 -9.62 -0.02
C GLN A 16 -4.84 -10.66 0.79
N GLY A 17 -5.52 -11.67 1.35
CA GLY A 17 -4.89 -12.76 2.07
C GLY A 17 -3.93 -13.58 1.20
N GLN A 18 -4.28 -13.82 -0.07
CA GLN A 18 -3.40 -14.49 -1.04
C GLN A 18 -2.18 -13.64 -1.39
N ALA A 19 -2.38 -12.34 -1.64
CA ALA A 19 -1.29 -11.40 -1.88
C ALA A 19 -0.31 -11.35 -0.69
N MET A 20 -0.84 -11.34 0.55
CA MET A 20 -0.03 -11.42 1.76
C MET A 20 0.74 -12.73 1.88
N ALA A 21 0.10 -13.88 1.63
CA ALA A 21 0.78 -15.17 1.65
C ALA A 21 1.96 -15.22 0.67
N ASN A 22 1.83 -14.55 -0.49
CA ASN A 22 2.91 -14.43 -1.47
C ASN A 22 4.03 -13.47 -1.04
N LEU A 23 3.71 -12.44 -0.24
CA LEU A 23 4.64 -11.41 0.23
C LEU A 23 5.40 -11.79 1.49
N LEU A 24 4.75 -12.46 2.45
CA LEU A 24 5.32 -12.79 3.77
C LEU A 24 6.71 -13.46 3.70
N PRO A 25 7.01 -14.37 2.75
CA PRO A 25 8.35 -14.97 2.64
C PRO A 25 9.44 -14.01 2.15
N LYS A 26 9.06 -12.88 1.57
CA LYS A 26 9.97 -11.92 0.89
C LYS A 26 10.19 -10.65 1.69
N ILE A 27 9.45 -10.46 2.78
CA ILE A 27 9.48 -9.24 3.59
C ILE A 27 9.84 -9.58 5.02
N ARG A 28 10.45 -8.62 5.72
CA ARG A 28 10.79 -8.81 7.14
C ARG A 28 9.56 -8.91 8.03
N ASP A 29 8.54 -8.09 7.76
CA ASP A 29 7.39 -7.93 8.65
C ASP A 29 6.25 -7.17 7.95
N LEU A 30 5.03 -7.40 8.43
CA LEU A 30 3.80 -6.74 8.00
C LEU A 30 3.17 -5.97 9.18
N ARG A 31 2.64 -4.78 8.92
CA ARG A 31 1.92 -3.96 9.89
C ARG A 31 0.51 -3.69 9.42
N ARG A 32 -0.41 -3.61 10.37
CA ARG A 32 -1.78 -3.15 10.17
C ARG A 32 -2.09 -2.14 11.26
N ASN A 33 -1.96 -0.85 10.94
CA ASN A 33 -2.25 0.24 11.87
C ASN A 33 -3.75 0.56 11.89
N GLY A 34 -4.39 0.50 10.71
CA GLY A 34 -5.84 0.70 10.55
C GLY A 34 -6.25 2.12 10.18
N ALA A 35 -5.31 2.94 9.72
CA ALA A 35 -5.58 4.27 9.20
C ALA A 35 -4.66 4.55 7.99
N ALA A 36 -5.19 4.39 6.78
CA ALA A 36 -4.46 4.53 5.53
C ALA A 36 -3.69 5.85 5.40
N ALA A 37 -4.33 6.97 5.74
CA ALA A 37 -3.70 8.29 5.70
C ALA A 37 -2.45 8.37 6.62
N VAL A 38 -2.49 7.70 7.77
CA VAL A 38 -1.35 7.61 8.70
C VAL A 38 -0.27 6.70 8.13
N ASP A 39 -0.65 5.56 7.56
CA ASP A 39 0.30 4.61 6.97
C ASP A 39 1.03 5.21 5.74
N LEU A 40 0.37 6.03 4.93
CA LEU A 40 0.99 6.82 3.86
C LEU A 40 2.01 7.84 4.41
N CYS A 41 1.68 8.55 5.49
CA CYS A 41 2.62 9.42 6.19
C CYS A 41 3.79 8.63 6.82
N TYR A 42 3.55 7.39 7.25
CA TYR A 42 4.61 6.50 7.74
C TYR A 42 5.56 6.06 6.62
N VAL A 43 5.10 5.89 5.38
CA VAL A 43 5.99 5.73 4.23
C VAL A 43 6.82 7.01 4.04
N ALA A 44 6.17 8.18 4.06
CA ALA A 44 6.83 9.46 3.85
C ALA A 44 7.97 9.74 4.85
N MET A 45 7.78 9.39 6.13
CA MET A 45 8.79 9.56 7.17
C MET A 45 9.76 8.37 7.33
N GLY A 46 9.63 7.32 6.51
CA GLY A 46 10.47 6.12 6.57
C GLY A 46 10.21 5.20 7.77
N ALA A 47 9.06 5.31 8.44
CA ALA A 47 8.67 4.42 9.53
C ALA A 47 8.22 3.04 9.01
N VAL A 48 7.68 2.98 7.79
CA VAL A 48 7.45 1.74 7.00
C VAL A 48 8.06 1.93 5.61
N ASP A 49 8.46 0.83 4.97
CA ASP A 49 9.11 0.89 3.66
C ASP A 49 8.10 1.02 2.51
N ALA A 50 6.89 0.49 2.72
CA ALA A 50 5.81 0.49 1.74
C ALA A 50 4.44 0.36 2.43
N TYR A 51 3.41 0.75 1.71
CA TYR A 51 2.01 0.57 2.05
C TYR A 51 1.24 0.04 0.83
N PHE A 52 0.36 -0.95 1.02
CA PHE A 52 -0.60 -1.34 -0.01
C PHE A 52 -1.96 -1.67 0.59
N GLU A 53 -3.04 -1.29 -0.08
CA GLU A 53 -4.40 -1.63 0.35
C GLU A 53 -5.38 -1.59 -0.83
N ALA A 54 -6.39 -2.45 -0.80
CA ALA A 54 -7.54 -2.42 -1.70
C ALA A 54 -8.72 -1.72 -1.02
N SER A 55 -9.72 -1.29 -1.78
CA SER A 55 -10.96 -0.65 -1.31
C SER A 55 -10.81 0.74 -0.68
N LEU A 56 -9.65 1.38 -0.86
CA LEU A 56 -9.43 2.75 -0.44
C LEU A 56 -10.35 3.73 -1.16
N LYS A 57 -10.77 4.78 -0.45
CA LYS A 57 -11.50 5.91 -1.02
C LYS A 57 -10.56 7.08 -1.26
N GLU A 58 -10.99 7.98 -2.12
CA GLU A 58 -10.19 9.14 -2.54
C GLU A 58 -9.81 10.01 -1.34
N TRP A 59 -10.69 10.14 -0.34
CA TRP A 59 -10.43 10.90 0.88
C TRP A 59 -9.40 10.24 1.82
N ASP A 60 -9.26 8.92 1.77
CA ASP A 60 -8.26 8.19 2.55
C ASP A 60 -6.86 8.35 1.95
N LEU A 61 -6.78 8.52 0.61
CA LEU A 61 -5.54 8.67 -0.15
C LEU A 61 -5.09 10.13 -0.27
N ALA A 62 -5.99 11.08 -0.52
CA ALA A 62 -5.66 12.40 -1.05
C ALA A 62 -4.55 13.14 -0.28
N ALA A 63 -4.71 13.29 1.04
CA ALA A 63 -3.75 14.04 1.86
C ALA A 63 -2.44 13.25 2.07
N GLY A 64 -2.53 12.00 2.53
CA GLY A 64 -1.36 11.16 2.79
C GLY A 64 -0.56 10.85 1.52
N GLY A 65 -1.25 10.71 0.38
CA GLY A 65 -0.64 10.43 -0.90
C GLY A 65 0.17 11.60 -1.43
N LEU A 66 -0.33 12.84 -1.27
CA LEU A 66 0.46 14.04 -1.60
C LEU A 66 1.72 14.10 -0.72
N ILE A 67 1.58 13.92 0.59
CA ILE A 67 2.71 13.95 1.54
C ILE A 67 3.77 12.90 1.17
N ALA A 68 3.35 11.66 0.90
CA ALA A 68 4.27 10.59 0.51
C ALA A 68 4.97 10.89 -0.83
N THR A 69 4.25 11.43 -1.81
CA THR A 69 4.81 11.80 -3.11
C THR A 69 5.86 12.91 -2.97
N GLU A 70 5.59 13.95 -2.17
CA GLU A 70 6.56 15.03 -1.90
C GLU A 70 7.81 14.53 -1.13
N ALA A 71 7.66 13.46 -0.35
CA ALA A 71 8.79 12.76 0.28
C ALA A 71 9.56 11.83 -0.68
N GLY A 72 9.18 11.77 -1.95
CA GLY A 72 9.83 10.98 -3.00
C GLY A 72 9.29 9.57 -3.17
N ALA A 73 8.17 9.21 -2.53
CA ALA A 73 7.50 7.95 -2.79
C ALA A 73 6.78 7.98 -4.15
N LYS A 74 6.63 6.80 -4.75
CA LYS A 74 5.76 6.57 -5.89
C LYS A 74 4.44 5.99 -5.40
N ILE A 75 3.35 6.42 -6.01
CA ILE A 75 2.01 5.86 -5.78
C ILE A 75 1.44 5.36 -7.11
N SER A 76 0.89 4.15 -7.11
CA SER A 76 0.16 3.62 -8.25
C SER A 76 -0.98 2.70 -7.84
N GLY A 77 -1.88 2.44 -8.77
CA GLY A 77 -2.81 1.33 -8.71
C GLY A 77 -2.24 0.06 -9.30
N LYS A 78 -3.14 -0.89 -9.59
CA LYS A 78 -2.81 -2.17 -10.18
C LYS A 78 -2.11 -2.02 -11.53
N GLY A 79 -1.11 -2.85 -11.79
CA GLY A 79 -0.33 -2.80 -13.04
C GLY A 79 0.44 -1.50 -13.26
N GLY A 80 0.54 -0.62 -12.26
CA GLY A 80 1.21 0.67 -12.35
C GLY A 80 0.31 1.80 -12.86
N GLY A 81 -1.00 1.56 -12.96
CA GLY A 81 -1.99 2.56 -13.38
C GLY A 81 -2.31 3.59 -12.31
N THR A 82 -3.38 4.35 -12.54
CA THR A 82 -3.90 5.31 -11.56
C THR A 82 -4.37 4.57 -10.30
N PRO A 83 -4.01 5.02 -9.09
CA PRO A 83 -4.52 4.44 -7.84
C PRO A 83 -6.04 4.59 -7.75
N ASP A 84 -6.72 3.51 -7.40
CA ASP A 84 -8.18 3.45 -7.26
C ASP A 84 -8.60 2.43 -6.18
N GLY A 85 -9.89 2.12 -6.14
CA GLY A 85 -10.43 1.15 -5.18
C GLY A 85 -9.97 -0.30 -5.39
N GLU A 86 -9.36 -0.64 -6.53
CA GLU A 86 -8.79 -1.97 -6.74
C GLU A 86 -7.48 -2.13 -5.97
N LEU A 87 -6.59 -1.13 -6.06
CA LEU A 87 -5.32 -1.12 -5.36
C LEU A 87 -4.77 0.29 -5.21
N VAL A 88 -4.17 0.55 -4.06
CA VAL A 88 -3.18 1.60 -3.87
C VAL A 88 -1.90 0.94 -3.39
N LEU A 89 -0.78 1.20 -4.08
CA LEU A 89 0.57 0.85 -3.69
C LEU A 89 1.38 2.13 -3.53
N CYS A 90 2.01 2.32 -2.38
CA CYS A 90 2.89 3.44 -2.07
C CYS A 90 4.22 2.93 -1.52
N ALA A 91 5.34 3.30 -2.15
CA ALA A 91 6.68 2.95 -1.69
C ALA A 91 7.74 3.83 -2.36
N GLY A 92 8.98 3.81 -1.87
CA GLY A 92 10.11 4.39 -2.60
C GLY A 92 10.29 3.74 -4.00
N PRO A 93 10.82 4.44 -5.02
CA PRO A 93 10.75 4.01 -6.42
C PRO A 93 11.28 2.59 -6.69
N THR A 94 12.41 2.22 -6.07
CA THR A 94 13.02 0.89 -6.23
C THR A 94 12.15 -0.22 -5.64
N LEU A 95 11.65 -0.03 -4.41
CA LEU A 95 10.80 -1.03 -3.76
C LEU A 95 9.42 -1.10 -4.42
N HIS A 96 8.87 0.03 -4.85
CA HIS A 96 7.63 0.08 -5.61
C HIS A 96 7.72 -0.82 -6.86
N ALA A 97 8.80 -0.72 -7.64
CA ALA A 97 8.99 -1.55 -8.82
C ALA A 97 9.06 -3.05 -8.49
N ALA A 98 9.65 -3.42 -7.35
CA ALA A 98 9.75 -4.81 -6.91
C ALA A 98 8.43 -5.38 -6.37
N LEU A 99 7.59 -4.54 -5.74
CA LEU A 99 6.31 -4.96 -5.15
C LEU A 99 5.18 -5.03 -6.17
N LEU A 100 5.19 -4.18 -7.19
CA LEU A 100 4.12 -4.10 -8.19
C LEU A 100 3.74 -5.44 -8.86
N PRO A 101 4.68 -6.34 -9.25
CA PRO A 101 4.30 -7.62 -9.83
C PRO A 101 3.82 -8.67 -8.80
N LEU A 102 3.90 -8.38 -7.50
CA LEU A 102 3.51 -9.28 -6.42
C LEU A 102 2.12 -8.98 -5.85
N LEU A 103 1.55 -7.83 -6.22
CA LEU A 103 0.31 -7.24 -5.70
C LEU A 103 -0.68 -7.02 -6.84
#